data_AF-A0A2R6QWL6-F1
#
_entry.id   AF-A0A2R6QWL6-F1
#
_cell.length_a   1.000
_cell.length_b   1.000
_cell.length_c   1.000
_cell.angle_alpha   90.00
_cell.angle_beta   90.00
_cell.angle_gamma   90.00
#
_symmetry.space_group_name_H-M   'P 1'
#
loop_
_entity.id
_entity.type
_entity.pdbx_description
1 polymer ?
#
loop_
_entity_poly.entity_id
_entity_poly.type
_entity_poly.pdbx_seq_one_letter_code
_entity_poly.pdbx_strand_id
1 'polypeptide(L)'
;MDNTVKIWSMKEFWTYVEKSFTWTDLPSKFPTKYVQFPVFIASIHSTYVDCNRWLGDFILSKSVDNEIVLWEPKMKEQSLGE
;
A
#
# COMPACT_ATOMS: atom_id res chain seq x y z
N MET A 1 -9.79 -15.10 -7.05
CA MET A 1 -9.55 -13.66 -7.26
C MET A 1 -8.96 -13.12 -5.96
N ASP A 2 -7.94 -12.27 -6.02
CA ASP A 2 -7.34 -11.70 -4.79
C ASP A 2 -8.39 -10.78 -4.11
N ASN A 3 -8.68 -11.04 -2.85
CA ASN A 3 -9.63 -10.29 -2.02
C ASN A 3 -8.93 -9.40 -0.96
N THR A 4 -7.61 -9.22 -1.12
CA THR A 4 -6.80 -8.50 -0.14
C THR A 4 -6.60 -7.04 -0.51
N VAL A 5 -6.54 -6.19 0.52
CA VAL A 5 -5.97 -4.83 0.43
C VAL A 5 -4.58 -4.89 1.06
N LYS A 6 -3.58 -4.39 0.34
CA LYS A 6 -2.18 -4.37 0.76
C LYS A 6 -1.69 -2.92 0.83
N ILE A 7 -0.90 -2.60 1.84
CA ILE A 7 -0.34 -1.26 2.05
C ILE A 7 1.17 -1.34 1.90
N TRP A 8 1.75 -0.42 1.14
CA TRP A 8 3.19 -0.23 1.05
C TRP A 8 3.54 1.16 1.57
N SER A 9 4.58 1.25 2.39
CA SER A 9 5.14 2.53 2.81
C SER A 9 6.16 3.00 1.78
N MET A 10 6.04 4.25 1.33
CA MET A 10 7.01 4.88 0.43
C MET A 10 8.16 5.57 1.18
N LYS A 11 8.08 5.66 2.52
CA LYS A 11 8.98 6.48 3.34
C LYS A 11 10.45 6.13 3.13
N GLU A 12 10.79 4.84 3.12
CA GLU A 12 12.17 4.36 2.95
C GLU A 12 12.67 4.46 1.50
N PHE A 13 11.75 4.65 0.54
CA PHE A 13 12.05 4.67 -0.89
C PHE A 13 11.94 6.06 -1.51
N TRP A 14 11.61 7.09 -0.70
CA TRP A 14 11.39 8.45 -1.18
C TRP A 14 12.61 9.04 -1.88
N THR A 15 13.82 8.68 -1.45
CA THR A 15 15.08 9.09 -2.10
C THR A 15 15.16 8.68 -3.57
N TYR A 16 14.54 7.54 -3.94
CA TYR A 16 14.45 7.11 -5.34
C TYR A 16 13.42 7.92 -6.11
N VAL A 17 12.33 8.35 -5.47
CA VAL A 17 11.36 9.27 -6.07
C VAL A 17 12.05 10.60 -6.39
N GLU A 18 12.78 11.18 -5.43
CA GLU A 18 13.55 12.41 -5.64
C GLU A 18 14.58 12.25 -6.78
N LYS A 19 15.33 11.14 -6.77
CA LYS A 19 16.30 10.83 -7.84
C LYS A 19 15.65 10.70 -9.21
N SER A 20 14.39 10.24 -9.29
CA SER A 20 13.68 10.10 -10.56
C SER A 20 13.44 11.43 -11.28
N PHE A 21 13.29 12.53 -10.53
CA PHE A 21 13.09 13.87 -11.12
C PHE A 21 14.35 14.47 -11.72
N THR A 22 15.53 14.10 -11.20
CA THR A 22 16.82 14.61 -11.68
C THR A 22 17.58 13.60 -12.55
N TRP A 23 16.95 12.51 -12.95
CA TRP A 23 17.60 11.46 -13.74
C TRP A 23 17.77 11.88 -15.20
N THR A 24 18.99 11.83 -15.72
CA THR A 24 19.32 12.28 -17.08
C THR A 24 19.90 11.19 -17.99
N ASP A 25 20.25 10.00 -17.46
CA ASP A 25 20.69 8.85 -18.28
C ASP A 25 19.47 8.07 -18.81
N LEU A 26 19.71 6.98 -19.52
CA LEU A 26 18.68 6.11 -20.07
C LEU A 26 17.70 5.62 -18.97
N PRO A 27 16.37 5.69 -19.19
CA PRO A 27 15.38 5.21 -18.23
C PRO A 27 15.57 3.74 -17.81
N SER A 28 16.06 2.89 -18.71
CA SER A 28 16.33 1.47 -18.45
C SER A 28 17.45 1.23 -17.44
N LYS A 29 18.31 2.22 -17.19
CA LYS A 29 19.39 2.15 -16.19
C LYS A 29 18.99 2.76 -14.84
N PHE A 30 17.80 3.34 -14.75
CA PHE A 30 17.32 3.88 -13.48
C PHE A 30 17.30 2.75 -12.43
N PRO A 31 17.84 2.97 -11.22
CA PRO A 31 17.89 1.94 -10.18
C PRO A 31 16.52 1.76 -9.52
N THR A 32 15.55 1.28 -10.31
CA THR A 32 14.19 0.98 -9.86
C THR A 32 14.23 0.02 -8.70
N LYS A 33 13.43 0.29 -7.66
CA LYS A 33 13.33 -0.57 -6.50
C LYS A 33 12.19 -1.58 -6.66
N TYR A 34 12.53 -2.84 -6.46
CA TYR A 34 11.57 -3.93 -6.33
C TYR A 34 11.21 -4.09 -4.84
N VAL A 35 9.96 -3.77 -4.48
CA VAL A 35 9.47 -3.86 -3.10
C VAL A 35 8.49 -5.02 -3.01
N GLN A 36 8.99 -6.17 -2.58
CA GLN A 36 8.25 -7.44 -2.60
C GLN A 36 7.16 -7.51 -1.53
N PHE A 37 7.43 -6.99 -0.33
CA PHE A 37 6.57 -7.19 0.83
C PHE A 37 5.80 -5.90 1.19
N PRO A 38 4.46 -5.97 1.34
CA PRO A 38 3.70 -4.88 1.90
C PRO A 38 3.97 -4.76 3.41
N VAL A 39 3.75 -3.56 3.95
CA VAL A 39 3.81 -3.31 5.40
C VAL A 39 2.56 -3.81 6.12
N PHE A 40 1.47 -4.04 5.38
CA PHE A 40 0.21 -4.54 5.94
C PHE A 40 -0.63 -5.25 4.87
N ILE A 41 -1.37 -6.28 5.27
CA ILE A 41 -2.30 -7.04 4.42
C ILE A 41 -3.61 -7.23 5.21
N ALA A 42 -4.75 -6.95 4.60
CA ALA A 42 -6.06 -7.26 5.16
C ALA A 42 -6.98 -7.94 4.14
N SER A 43 -7.81 -8.85 4.65
CA SER A 43 -8.90 -9.50 3.91
C SER A 43 -10.22 -9.04 4.54
N ILE A 44 -10.76 -7.94 4.02
CA ILE A 44 -12.01 -7.33 4.52
C ILE A 44 -13.23 -7.89 3.80
N HIS A 45 -13.09 -8.17 2.50
CA HIS A 45 -14.16 -8.63 1.64
C HIS A 45 -14.05 -10.13 1.38
N SER A 46 -15.20 -10.81 1.23
CA SER A 46 -15.21 -12.24 0.88
C SER A 46 -14.92 -12.48 -0.61
N THR A 47 -15.03 -11.43 -1.44
CA THR A 47 -14.78 -11.47 -2.88
C THR A 47 -13.75 -10.40 -3.30
N TYR A 48 -13.57 -10.17 -4.59
CA TYR A 48 -12.57 -9.23 -5.10
C TYR A 48 -12.83 -7.80 -4.64
N VAL A 49 -11.75 -7.05 -4.40
CA VAL A 49 -11.84 -5.61 -4.11
C VAL A 49 -11.72 -4.86 -5.41
N ASP A 50 -12.74 -4.10 -5.79
CA ASP A 50 -12.79 -3.35 -7.05
C ASP A 50 -12.40 -1.89 -6.89
N CYS A 51 -12.53 -1.35 -5.68
CA CYS A 51 -12.21 0.03 -5.37
C CYS A 51 -11.77 0.18 -3.90
N ASN A 52 -10.75 1.01 -3.67
CA ASN A 52 -10.34 1.44 -2.33
C ASN A 52 -9.83 2.88 -2.34
N ARG A 53 -9.93 3.56 -1.19
CA ARG A 53 -9.44 4.93 -1.02
C ARG A 53 -9.14 5.24 0.46
N TRP A 54 -8.07 5.99 0.69
CA TRP A 54 -7.77 6.57 2.00
C TRP A 54 -8.77 7.68 2.36
N LEU A 55 -9.19 7.69 3.63
CA LEU A 55 -9.97 8.75 4.28
C LEU A 55 -9.30 9.06 5.63
N GLY A 56 -8.33 9.98 5.62
CA GLY A 56 -7.44 10.18 6.76
C GLY A 56 -6.67 8.89 7.05
N ASP A 57 -6.74 8.41 8.29
CA ASP A 57 -6.10 7.17 8.74
C ASP A 57 -6.94 5.91 8.45
N PHE A 58 -8.16 6.08 7.94
CA PHE A 58 -9.06 4.99 7.58
C PHE A 58 -8.99 4.68 6.07
N ILE A 59 -9.49 3.50 5.69
CA ILE A 59 -9.66 3.06 4.32
C ILE A 59 -11.14 2.77 4.07
N LEU A 60 -11.67 3.34 2.99
CA LEU A 60 -12.92 2.90 2.37
C LEU A 60 -12.59 1.85 1.32
N SER A 61 -13.25 0.71 1.33
CA SER A 61 -13.14 -0.29 0.27
C SER A 61 -14.49 -0.90 -0.12
N LYS A 62 -14.60 -1.33 -1.37
CA LYS A 62 -15.82 -1.87 -1.99
C LYS A 62 -15.52 -3.21 -2.68
N SER A 63 -16.56 -4.03 -2.73
CA SER A 63 -16.67 -5.27 -3.49
C SER A 63 -18.07 -5.35 -4.13
N VAL A 64 -18.55 -6.56 -4.43
CA VAL A 64 -19.86 -6.81 -5.07
C VAL A 64 -21.04 -6.82 -4.09
N ASP A 65 -20.78 -6.76 -2.78
CA ASP A 65 -21.78 -6.91 -1.72
C ASP A 65 -22.67 -5.65 -1.54
N ASN A 66 -22.65 -4.71 -2.50
CA ASN A 66 -23.40 -3.45 -2.51
C ASN A 66 -23.18 -2.57 -1.27
N GLU A 67 -22.01 -2.69 -0.64
CA GLU A 67 -21.61 -1.89 0.51
C GLU A 67 -20.27 -1.18 0.28
N ILE A 68 -19.97 -0.22 1.15
CA ILE A 68 -18.64 0.38 1.28
C ILE A 68 -18.25 0.21 2.74
N VAL A 69 -17.14 -0.47 2.99
CA VAL A 69 -16.64 -0.74 4.34
C VAL A 69 -15.59 0.31 4.68
N LEU A 70 -15.78 1.01 5.80
CA LEU A 70 -14.77 1.87 6.42
C LEU A 70 -14.04 1.06 7.50
N TRP A 71 -12.72 0.99 7.42
CA TRP A 71 -11.91 0.24 8.38
C TRP A 71 -10.53 0.90 8.56
N GLU A 72 -9.85 0.56 9.65
CA GLU A 72 -8.54 1.10 10.00
C GLU A 72 -7.51 -0.03 10.05
N PRO A 73 -6.33 0.12 9.41
CA PRO A 73 -5.26 -0.86 9.53
C PRO A 73 -4.61 -0.78 10.91
N LYS A 74 -4.91 -1.76 11.77
CA LYS A 74 -4.24 -1.90 13.07
C LYS A 74 -2.88 -2.54 12.89
N MET A 75 -1.84 -1.72 12.72
CA MET A 75 -0.47 -2.20 12.84
C MET A 75 -0.26 -2.67 14.29
N LYS A 76 0.26 -3.89 14.48
CA LYS A 76 0.79 -4.27 15.79
C LYS A 76 1.85 -3.23 16.13
N GLU A 77 1.71 -2.54 17.26
CA GLU A 77 2.81 -1.74 17.78
C GLU A 77 4.05 -2.65 17.78
N GLN A 78 5.13 -2.20 17.15
CA GLN A 78 6.43 -2.72 17.52
C GLN A 78 6.57 -2.42 19.00
N SER A 79 6.52 -3.44 19.83
CA SER A 79 6.92 -3.33 21.23
C SER A 79 8.29 -2.65 21.25
N LEU A 80 8.34 -1.40 21.70
CA LEU A 80 9.60 -0.78 22.09
C LEU A 80 10.11 -1.58 23.30
N GLY A 81 10.98 -2.55 23.04
CA GLY A 81 11.65 -3.35 24.06
C GLY A 81 11.73 -4.83 23.70
N GLU A 82 12.85 -5.23 23.10
CA GLU A 82 13.90 -6.04 23.75
C GLU A 82 15.27 -5.68 23.13
#